data_AF-A0A1Q5XFE7-F1
#
_entry.id   AF-A0A1Q5XFE7-F1
#
_cell.length_a   1.000
_cell.length_b   1.000
_cell.length_c   1.000
_cell.angle_alpha   90.00
_cell.angle_beta   90.00
_cell.angle_gamma   90.00
#
_symmetry.space_group_name_H-M   'P 1'
#
loop_
_entity.id
_entity.type
_entity.pdbx_description
1 polymer ?
#
loop_
_entity_poly.entity_id
_entity_poly.type
_entity_poly.pdbx_seq_one_letter_code
_entity_poly.pdbx_strand_id
1 'polypeptide(L)'
;MPKHSLKTSRSSCLSAIRHVIDELYKKLKDQQIEFVHDIFEQPWGQRVVRVYDPDKYIIELGEPMNVVIKRHYEAGMTLEEVAGRSSAPISIVNKPIFHSVSEEMFE
;
A
#
# COMPACT_ATOMS: atom_id res chain seq x y z
N MET A 1 -15.39 -27.88 -19.01
CA MET A 1 -15.02 -26.96 -17.92
C MET A 1 -13.91 -26.06 -18.42
N PRO A 2 -14.14 -24.75 -18.61
CA PRO A 2 -13.06 -23.87 -19.03
C PRO A 2 -12.20 -23.53 -17.80
N LYS A 3 -10.90 -23.83 -17.90
CA LYS A 3 -9.89 -23.35 -16.95
C LYS A 3 -9.80 -21.83 -17.15
N HIS A 4 -10.38 -21.06 -16.24
CA HIS A 4 -10.19 -19.61 -16.21
C HIS A 4 -8.73 -19.31 -15.86
N SER A 5 -7.93 -19.05 -16.90
CA SER A 5 -6.58 -18.51 -16.76
C SER A 5 -6.70 -17.06 -16.29
N LEU A 6 -6.46 -16.83 -14.99
CA LEU A 6 -6.24 -15.50 -14.46
C LEU A 6 -4.93 -14.98 -15.06
N LYS A 7 -5.04 -14.19 -16.14
CA LYS A 7 -3.93 -13.41 -16.67
C LYS A 7 -3.68 -12.23 -15.73
N THR A 8 -3.00 -12.46 -14.61
CA THR A 8 -2.65 -11.40 -13.67
C THR A 8 -1.53 -10.55 -14.27
N SER A 9 -1.91 -9.53 -15.05
CA SER A 9 -0.98 -8.47 -15.48
C SER A 9 -0.43 -7.75 -14.25
N ARG A 10 0.87 -7.39 -14.25
CA ARG A 10 1.56 -6.75 -13.12
C ARG A 10 0.86 -5.47 -12.62
N SER A 11 0.23 -4.73 -13.54
CA SER A 11 -0.59 -3.54 -13.24
C SER A 11 -1.84 -3.83 -12.40
N SER A 12 -2.38 -5.06 -12.47
CA SER A 12 -3.59 -5.47 -11.75
C SER A 12 -3.37 -5.66 -10.24
N CYS A 13 -2.14 -5.93 -9.79
CA CYS A 13 -1.84 -6.12 -8.36
C CYS A 13 -1.70 -4.78 -7.62
N LEU A 14 -1.08 -3.77 -8.25
CA LEU A 14 -0.95 -2.44 -7.66
C LEU A 14 -2.30 -1.72 -7.56
N SER A 15 -3.16 -1.90 -8.57
CA SER A 15 -4.53 -1.38 -8.50
C SER A 15 -5.29 -2.03 -7.33
N ALA A 16 -5.20 -3.35 -7.14
CA ALA A 16 -5.88 -4.06 -6.06
C ALA A 16 -5.54 -3.51 -4.66
N ILE A 17 -4.29 -3.16 -4.38
CA ILE A 17 -3.89 -2.66 -3.05
C ILE A 17 -4.44 -1.26 -2.77
N ARG A 18 -4.56 -0.41 -3.80
CA ARG A 18 -5.22 0.90 -3.67
C ARG A 18 -6.69 0.73 -3.24
N HIS A 19 -7.37 -0.29 -3.78
CA HIS A 19 -8.76 -0.61 -3.43
C HIS A 19 -8.89 -1.09 -1.98
N VAL A 20 -7.88 -1.78 -1.42
CA VAL A 20 -7.93 -2.26 -0.02
C VAL A 20 -8.06 -1.09 0.98
N ILE A 21 -7.27 -0.02 0.81
CA ILE A 21 -7.38 1.16 1.68
C ILE A 21 -8.74 1.85 1.53
N ASP A 22 -9.27 1.91 0.30
CA ASP A 22 -10.58 2.51 0.04
C ASP A 22 -11.72 1.69 0.67
N GLU A 23 -11.63 0.36 0.63
CA GLU A 23 -12.59 -0.54 1.29
C GLU A 23 -12.50 -0.48 2.80
N LEU A 24 -11.28 -0.43 3.36
CA LEU A 24 -11.05 -0.29 4.79
C LEU A 24 -11.65 1.02 5.31
N TYR A 25 -11.40 2.13 4.60
CA TYR A 25 -11.96 3.44 4.94
C TYR A 25 -13.49 3.41 4.99
N LYS A 26 -14.15 2.79 4.00
CA LYS A 26 -15.61 2.63 3.99
C LYS A 26 -16.09 1.83 5.20
N LYS A 27 -15.47 0.68 5.48
CA LYS A 27 -15.81 -0.15 6.65
C LYS A 27 -15.67 0.62 7.96
N LEU A 28 -14.59 1.40 8.13
CA LEU A 28 -14.37 2.20 9.32
C LEU A 28 -15.44 3.31 9.49
N LYS A 29 -15.87 3.94 8.39
CA LYS A 29 -16.98 4.90 8.41
C LYS A 29 -18.31 4.24 8.76
N ASP A 30 -18.61 3.07 8.21
CA ASP A 30 -19.84 2.32 8.48
C ASP A 30 -19.92 1.88 9.96
N GLN A 31 -18.77 1.59 10.57
CA GLN A 31 -18.65 1.28 12.01
C GLN A 31 -18.60 2.53 12.90
N GLN A 32 -18.74 3.74 12.34
CA GLN A 32 -18.72 5.02 13.06
C GLN A 32 -17.46 5.23 13.91
N ILE A 33 -16.33 4.71 13.46
CA ILE A 33 -15.02 4.94 14.10
C ILE A 33 -14.66 6.43 13.97
N GLU A 34 -14.03 6.99 15.00
CA GLU A 34 -13.60 8.38 14.99
C GLU A 34 -12.28 8.55 14.24
N PHE A 35 -12.24 9.49 13.30
CA PHE A 35 -11.07 9.73 12.45
C PHE A 35 -10.27 10.91 13.00
N VAL A 36 -8.94 10.75 13.01
CA VAL A 36 -8.02 11.88 13.15
C VAL A 36 -8.02 12.68 11.84
N HIS A 37 -7.92 11.97 10.72
CA HIS A 37 -8.10 12.49 9.37
C HIS A 37 -8.56 11.36 8.44
N ASP A 38 -9.26 11.72 7.36
CA ASP A 38 -9.63 10.78 6.29
C ASP A 38 -8.38 10.27 5.54
N ILE A 39 -8.56 9.54 4.43
CA ILE A 39 -7.40 9.06 3.65
C ILE A 39 -6.52 10.24 3.22
N PHE A 40 -5.26 10.19 3.62
CA PHE A 40 -4.25 11.20 3.36
C PHE A 40 -3.05 10.58 2.65
N GLU A 41 -2.52 11.25 1.63
CA GLU A 41 -1.29 10.84 0.95
C GLU A 41 -0.10 11.57 1.56
N GLN A 42 0.83 10.80 2.11
CA GLN A 42 2.07 11.31 2.69
C GLN A 42 3.00 11.88 1.61
N PRO A 43 3.94 12.77 1.95
CA PRO A 43 4.89 13.34 0.98
C PRO A 43 5.71 12.32 0.19
N TRP A 44 5.99 11.16 0.79
CA TRP A 44 6.68 10.04 0.14
C TRP A 44 5.75 9.17 -0.75
N GLY A 45 4.48 9.53 -0.87
CA GLY A 45 3.49 8.92 -1.75
C GLY A 45 2.74 7.72 -1.15
N GLN A 46 2.80 7.48 0.16
CA GLN A 46 2.03 6.43 0.84
C GLN A 46 0.64 6.94 1.21
N ARG A 47 -0.42 6.20 0.90
CA ARG A 47 -1.77 6.52 1.39
C ARG A 47 -1.97 5.92 2.77
N VAL A 48 -2.49 6.71 3.71
CA VAL A 48 -2.78 6.28 5.08
C VAL A 48 -4.11 6.85 5.56
N VAL A 49 -4.70 6.19 6.54
CA VAL A 49 -5.84 6.69 7.31
C VAL A 49 -5.50 6.60 8.79
N ARG A 50 -5.94 7.59 9.58
CA ARG A 50 -5.71 7.61 11.04
C ARG A 50 -7.03 7.70 11.77
N VAL A 51 -7.18 6.82 12.75
CA VAL A 51 -8.37 6.73 13.61
C VAL A 51 -7.96 6.76 15.07
N TYR A 52 -8.92 7.08 15.93
CA TYR A 52 -8.78 6.85 17.37
C TYR A 52 -9.32 5.48 17.74
N ASP A 53 -8.67 4.82 18.68
CA ASP A 53 -9.28 3.73 19.43
C ASP A 53 -10.20 4.28 20.54
N PRO A 54 -10.93 3.41 21.28
CA PRO A 54 -11.80 3.86 22.37
C PRO A 54 -11.08 4.64 23.47
N ASP A 55 -9.79 4.38 23.67
CA ASP A 55 -8.93 5.03 24.67
C ASP A 55 -8.23 6.30 24.14
N LYS A 56 -8.54 6.72 22.91
CA LYS A 56 -7.99 7.90 22.21
C LYS A 56 -6.51 7.79 21.83
N TYR A 57 -5.97 6.57 21.70
CA TYR A 57 -4.72 6.34 21.00
C TYR A 57 -4.92 6.44 19.49
N ILE A 58 -3.92 6.99 18.80
CA ILE A 58 -3.93 7.10 17.34
C ILE A 58 -3.45 5.79 16.73
N ILE A 59 -4.30 5.19 15.89
CA ILE A 59 -3.96 4.03 15.06
C ILE A 59 -3.82 4.51 13.61
N GLU A 60 -2.69 4.19 12.97
CA GLU A 60 -2.44 4.46 11.55
C GLU A 60 -2.54 3.17 10.73
N LEU A 61 -3.32 3.23 9.66
CA LEU A 61 -3.49 2.13 8.70
C LEU A 61 -3.03 2.64 7.34
N GLY A 62 -1.95 2.07 6.82
CA GLY A 62 -1.27 2.57 5.63
C GLY A 62 -0.97 1.50 4.58
N GLU A 63 -0.79 1.94 3.34
CA GLU A 63 -0.28 1.07 2.28
C GLU A 63 1.09 0.48 2.66
N PRO A 64 1.37 -0.80 2.35
CA PRO A 64 2.68 -1.38 2.59
C PRO A 64 3.77 -0.65 1.80
N MET A 65 4.92 -0.36 2.41
CA MET A 65 5.95 0.46 1.77
C MET A 65 6.54 -0.20 0.50
N ASN A 66 6.63 -1.52 0.44
CA ASN A 66 7.05 -2.25 -0.76
C ASN A 66 6.13 -1.98 -1.95
N VAL A 67 4.83 -1.75 -1.72
CA VAL A 67 3.85 -1.42 -2.77
C VAL A 67 4.05 0.01 -3.25
N VAL A 68 4.30 0.94 -2.32
CA VAL A 68 4.59 2.35 -2.64
C VAL A 68 5.87 2.45 -3.48
N ILE A 69 6.95 1.78 -3.05
CA ILE A 69 8.23 1.72 -3.76
C ILE A 69 8.03 1.11 -5.17
N LYS A 70 7.33 -0.02 -5.26
CA LYS A 70 7.03 -0.66 -6.54
C LYS A 70 6.21 0.25 -7.47
N ARG A 71 5.23 0.98 -6.93
CA ARG A 71 4.43 1.93 -7.69
C ARG A 71 5.27 3.07 -8.28
N HIS A 72 6.18 3.63 -7.50
CA HIS A 72 7.08 4.68 -8.01
C HIS A 72 8.00 4.15 -9.12
N TYR A 73 8.54 2.93 -8.95
CA TYR A 73 9.34 2.29 -9.97
C TYR A 73 8.55 1.99 -11.26
N GLU A 74 7.33 1.44 -11.15
CA GLU A 74 6.46 1.18 -12.31
C GLU A 74 5.97 2.47 -12.98
N ALA A 75 5.96 3.60 -12.26
CA ALA A 75 5.71 4.92 -12.83
C ALA A 75 6.91 5.48 -13.62
N GLY A 76 8.02 4.75 -13.70
CA GLY A 76 9.20 5.08 -14.51
C GLY A 76 10.34 5.74 -13.77
N MET A 77 10.28 5.84 -12.43
CA MET A 77 11.40 6.37 -11.63
C MET A 77 12.55 5.36 -11.53
N THR A 78 13.79 5.85 -11.48
CA THR A 78 14.96 5.01 -11.18
C THR A 78 14.97 4.56 -9.73
N LEU A 79 15.75 3.53 -9.38
CA LEU A 79 15.84 3.06 -7.99
C LEU A 79 16.37 4.16 -7.05
N GLU A 80 17.26 5.02 -7.53
CA GLU A 80 17.81 6.16 -6.80
C GLU A 80 16.74 7.23 -6.55
N GLU A 81 15.94 7.55 -7.57
CA GLU A 81 14.82 8.49 -7.46
C GLU A 81 13.75 7.96 -6.50
N VAL A 82 13.44 6.66 -6.58
CA VAL A 82 12.51 6.01 -5.66
C VAL A 82 13.02 6.06 -4.22
N ALA A 83 14.30 5.76 -3.99
CA ALA A 83 14.92 5.85 -2.67
C ALA A 83 14.85 7.29 -2.12
N GLY A 84 15.19 8.29 -2.96
CA GLY A 84 15.10 9.70 -2.61
C GLY A 84 13.68 10.13 -2.25
N ARG A 85 12.69 9.76 -3.06
CA ARG A 85 11.29 10.12 -2.85
C ARG A 85 10.66 9.41 -1.65
N SER A 86 10.96 8.13 -1.46
CA SER A 86 10.40 7.34 -0.36
C SER A 86 11.12 7.54 0.97
N SER A 87 12.28 8.21 0.97
CA SER A 87 13.22 8.24 2.11
C SER A 87 13.63 6.84 2.58
N ALA A 88 13.40 5.80 1.77
CA ALA A 88 13.80 4.45 2.08
C ALA A 88 15.28 4.27 1.71
N PRO A 89 16.06 3.52 2.52
CA PRO A 89 17.43 3.18 2.15
C PRO A 89 17.48 2.47 0.79
N ILE A 90 18.47 2.81 -0.04
CA ILE A 90 18.64 2.19 -1.36
C ILE A 90 18.75 0.66 -1.26
N SER A 91 19.27 0.14 -0.15
CA SER A 91 19.34 -1.31 0.11
C SER A 91 17.96 -1.98 0.20
N ILE A 92 16.92 -1.26 0.66
CA ILE A 92 15.54 -1.75 0.69
C ILE A 92 14.93 -1.68 -0.70
N VAL A 93 15.17 -0.58 -1.43
CA VAL A 93 14.70 -0.40 -2.80
C VAL A 93 15.35 -1.39 -3.77
N ASN A 94 16.61 -1.74 -3.53
CA ASN A 94 17.42 -2.63 -4.36
C ASN A 94 17.31 -4.12 -3.96
N LYS A 95 16.57 -4.46 -2.90
CA LYS A 95 16.12 -5.86 -2.75
C LYS A 95 15.29 -6.21 -3.98
N PRO A 96 15.25 -7.49 -4.41
CA PRO A 96 14.35 -7.90 -5.47
C PRO A 96 12.89 -7.77 -4.97
N ILE A 97 12.34 -6.57 -5.04
CA ILE A 97 10.92 -6.22 -4.86
C ILE A 97 10.04 -6.95 -5.90
N PHE A 98 10.70 -7.61 -6.86
CA PHE A 98 10.11 -8.32 -7.99
C PHE A 98 10.07 -9.84 -7.84
N HIS A 99 10.62 -10.44 -6.77
CA HIS A 99 10.29 -11.84 -6.50
C HIS A 99 8.87 -11.88 -5.95
N SER A 100 8.01 -12.61 -6.65
CA SER A 100 6.60 -12.85 -6.37
C SER A 100 6.24 -12.64 -4.90
N VAL A 101 5.28 -11.76 -4.66
CA VAL A 101 4.49 -11.79 -3.41
C VAL A 101 3.88 -13.20 -3.36
N SER A 102 4.55 -14.12 -2.67
CA SER A 102 3.97 -15.41 -2.31
C SER A 102 3.00 -15.15 -1.17
N GLU A 103 1.91 -15.92 -1.14
CA GLU A 103 0.81 -15.80 -0.19
C GLU A 103 1.21 -16.00 1.30
N GLU A 104 2.50 -16.25 1.59
CA GLU A 104 2.99 -16.64 2.92
C GLU A 104 3.21 -15.47 3.91
N MET A 105 2.92 -14.21 3.56
CA MET A 105 3.05 -13.09 4.50
C MET A 105 1.81 -12.82 5.38
N PHE A 106 0.83 -13.73 5.37
CA PHE A 106 -0.38 -13.67 6.20
C PHE A 106 -0.70 -14.99 6.91
N GLU A 107 0.32 -15.76 7.30
CA GLU A 107 0.20 -16.82 8.33
C GLU A 107 0.95 -16.46 9.61
#